data_AF-A0A166KF06-F1
#
_entry.id   AF-A0A166KF06-F1
#
_cell.length_a   1.000
_cell.length_b   1.000
_cell.length_c   1.000
_cell.angle_alpha   90.00
_cell.angle_beta   90.00
_cell.angle_gamma   90.00
#
_symmetry.space_group_name_H-M   'P 1'
#
loop_
_entity.id
_entity.type
_entity.pdbx_description
1 polymer ?
#
loop_
_entity_poly.entity_id
_entity_poly.type
_entity_poly.pdbx_seq_one_letter_code
_entity_poly.pdbx_strand_id
1 'polypeptide(L)'
;MQAYRPLKLQQSPNLRQALKDAMRDSRVLLGVGAGIPAVATVKILAATSADWCWIDAEHTPMSPTLMAEMARRLILQLSLYPDFYACRQTVNMYSEDAMHADA
;
A
#
# COMPACT_ATOMS: atom_id res chain seq x y z
N MET A 1 1.62 -2.22 18.64
CA MET A 1 1.87 -0.75 18.62
C MET A 1 1.38 -0.14 17.30
N GLN A 2 0.45 0.83 17.36
CA GLN A 2 -0.27 1.46 16.24
C GLN A 2 0.53 2.57 15.50
N ALA A 3 1.86 2.52 15.54
CA ALA A 3 2.75 3.70 15.38
C ALA A 3 2.55 4.59 14.14
N TYR A 4 1.96 4.09 13.05
CA TYR A 4 1.79 4.83 11.79
C TYR A 4 0.34 4.93 11.31
N ARG A 5 -0.61 4.48 12.14
CA ARG A 5 -2.03 4.38 11.79
C ARG A 5 -2.67 5.78 11.75
N PRO A 6 -3.52 6.06 10.75
CA PRO A 6 -4.25 7.33 10.71
C PRO A 6 -5.35 7.39 11.78
N LEU A 7 -5.72 8.62 12.18
CA LEU A 7 -6.84 8.86 13.09
C LEU A 7 -8.19 8.48 12.47
N LYS A 8 -8.34 8.67 11.16
CA LYS A 8 -9.54 8.29 10.39
C LYS A 8 -9.18 7.29 9.30
N LEU A 9 -10.07 6.32 9.06
CA LEU A 9 -9.87 5.26 8.06
C LEU A 9 -9.88 5.77 6.61
N GLN A 10 -10.34 7.00 6.38
CA GLN A 10 -10.27 7.66 5.08
C GLN A 10 -8.92 8.33 4.82
N GLN A 11 -8.05 8.42 5.82
CA GLN A 11 -6.74 9.05 5.69
C GLN A 11 -5.67 7.98 5.42
N SER A 12 -4.59 8.40 4.76
CA SER A 12 -3.43 7.53 4.56
C SER A 12 -2.61 7.37 5.86
N PRO A 13 -2.05 6.17 6.10
CA PRO A 13 -1.03 5.97 7.14
C PRO A 13 0.26 6.76 6.85
N ASN A 14 1.05 7.06 7.88
CA ASN A 14 2.21 7.94 7.76
C ASN A 14 3.48 7.21 7.26
N LEU A 15 3.56 6.97 5.93
CA LEU A 15 4.73 6.35 5.27
C LEU A 15 6.02 7.11 5.49
N ARG A 16 5.92 8.44 5.47
CA ARG A 16 7.08 9.31 5.64
C ARG A 16 7.76 9.08 6.97
N GLN A 17 6.98 8.92 8.05
CA GLN A 17 7.56 8.63 9.37
C GLN A 17 8.10 7.20 9.44
N ALA A 18 7.39 6.21 8.88
CA ALA A 18 7.86 4.82 8.84
C ALA A 18 9.22 4.70 8.14
N LEU A 19 9.41 5.39 7.00
CA LEU A 19 10.69 5.43 6.29
C LEU A 19 11.79 6.11 7.12
N LYS A 20 11.49 7.24 7.77
CA LYS A 20 12.45 7.93 8.64
C LYS A 20 12.91 7.06 9.81
N ASP A 21 11.98 6.37 10.46
CA ASP A 21 12.31 5.46 11.57
C ASP A 21 13.09 4.24 11.08
N ALA A 22 12.73 3.67 9.93
CA ALA A 22 13.46 2.56 9.31
C ALA A 22 14.92 2.94 8.97
N MET A 23 15.12 4.13 8.40
CA MET A 23 16.47 4.67 8.13
C MET A 23 17.28 4.88 9.41
N ARG A 24 16.66 5.45 10.46
CA ARG A 24 17.33 5.68 11.75
C ARG A 24 17.73 4.36 12.41
N ASP A 25 16.83 3.38 12.40
CA ASP A 25 17.00 2.11 13.12
C ASP A 25 17.72 1.05 12.26
N SER A 26 18.18 1.40 11.04
CA SER A 26 18.79 0.49 10.06
C SER A 26 17.94 -0.75 9.78
N ARG A 27 16.61 -0.58 9.72
CA ARG A 27 15.63 -1.63 9.41
C ARG A 27 15.16 -1.52 7.97
N VAL A 28 14.83 -2.66 7.38
CA VAL A 28 14.23 -2.74 6.04
C VAL A 28 12.71 -2.89 6.19
N LEU A 29 11.95 -2.17 5.36
CA LEU A 29 10.50 -2.34 5.25
C LEU A 29 10.18 -3.28 4.08
N LEU A 30 9.63 -4.46 4.38
CA LEU A 30 9.34 -5.49 3.39
C LEU A 30 7.95 -5.29 2.79
N GLY A 31 7.87 -5.11 1.47
CA GLY A 31 6.62 -4.82 0.77
C GLY A 31 6.01 -6.00 0.05
N VAL A 32 4.77 -5.83 -0.41
CA VAL A 32 4.10 -6.74 -1.35
C VAL A 32 3.48 -5.98 -2.52
N GLY A 33 3.52 -6.55 -3.73
CA GLY A 33 2.93 -5.96 -4.93
C GLY A 33 1.52 -6.48 -5.22
N ALA A 34 0.61 -5.57 -5.58
CA ALA A 34 -0.75 -5.87 -6.00
C ALA A 34 -0.91 -5.61 -7.52
N GLY A 35 -0.51 -6.58 -8.34
CA GLY A 35 -0.66 -6.55 -9.81
C GLY A 35 -1.94 -7.22 -10.33
N ILE A 36 -2.77 -7.79 -9.45
CA ILE A 36 -4.07 -8.38 -9.83
C ILE A 36 -5.16 -7.34 -9.52
N PRO A 37 -5.92 -6.84 -10.52
CA PRO A 37 -6.90 -5.77 -10.35
C PRO A 37 -8.19 -6.31 -9.73
N ALA A 38 -8.13 -6.68 -8.44
CA ALA A 38 -9.28 -7.17 -7.69
C ALA A 38 -9.20 -6.78 -6.21
N VAL A 39 -10.36 -6.39 -5.65
CA VAL A 39 -10.50 -6.10 -4.21
C VAL A 39 -10.20 -7.33 -3.35
N ALA A 40 -10.48 -8.53 -3.84
CA ALA A 40 -10.16 -9.77 -3.13
C ALA A 40 -8.64 -9.91 -2.93
N THR A 41 -7.83 -9.57 -3.94
CA THR A 41 -6.37 -9.61 -3.87
C THR A 41 -5.86 -8.77 -2.71
N VAL A 42 -6.25 -7.50 -2.63
CA VAL A 42 -5.75 -6.62 -1.57
C VAL A 42 -6.24 -7.00 -0.18
N LYS A 43 -7.39 -7.68 -0.05
CA LYS A 43 -7.81 -8.25 1.25
C LYS A 43 -6.91 -9.38 1.72
N ILE A 44 -6.47 -10.24 0.79
CA ILE A 44 -5.52 -11.31 1.06
C ILE A 44 -4.16 -10.70 1.41
N LEU A 45 -3.68 -9.74 0.61
CA LEU A 45 -2.42 -9.04 0.85
C LEU A 45 -2.40 -8.30 2.19
N ALA A 46 -3.51 -7.69 2.58
CA ALA A 46 -3.66 -7.04 3.89
C ALA A 46 -3.64 -8.02 5.08
N ALA A 47 -3.80 -9.32 4.85
CA ALA A 47 -3.60 -10.32 5.89
C ALA A 47 -2.13 -10.77 6.02
N THR A 48 -1.24 -10.35 5.10
CA THR A 48 0.18 -10.69 5.10
C THR A 48 1.00 -9.71 5.92
N SER A 49 2.08 -10.18 6.57
CA SER A 49 2.97 -9.37 7.42
C SER A 49 3.84 -8.33 6.69
N ALA A 50 3.45 -7.87 5.51
CA ALA A 50 4.17 -6.83 4.78
C ALA A 50 4.14 -5.50 5.53
N ASP A 51 5.16 -4.66 5.43
CA ASP A 51 5.15 -3.31 5.98
C ASP A 51 4.37 -2.34 5.09
N TRP A 52 4.30 -2.62 3.80
CA TRP A 52 3.61 -1.81 2.79
C TRP A 52 3.14 -2.66 1.60
N CYS A 53 2.22 -2.12 0.81
CA CYS A 53 1.64 -2.69 -0.40
C CYS A 53 1.80 -1.69 -1.54
N TRP A 54 2.31 -2.15 -2.67
CA TRP A 54 2.34 -1.39 -3.91
C TRP A 54 1.11 -1.73 -4.75
N ILE A 55 0.39 -0.73 -5.26
CA ILE A 55 -0.63 -0.97 -6.29
C ILE A 55 -0.01 -0.54 -7.61
N ASP A 56 0.23 -1.50 -8.48
CA ASP A 56 0.75 -1.24 -9.81
C ASP A 56 -0.39 -0.77 -10.71
N ALA A 57 -0.62 0.54 -10.77
CA ALA A 57 -1.61 1.13 -11.65
C ALA A 57 -1.04 1.46 -13.05
N GLU A 58 0.26 1.23 -13.27
CA GLU A 58 0.94 1.55 -14.53
C GLU A 58 0.85 0.40 -15.52
N HIS A 59 1.16 -0.82 -15.06
CA HIS A 59 1.19 -2.01 -15.93
C HIS A 59 0.02 -2.95 -15.71
N THR A 60 -0.83 -2.68 -14.70
CA THR A 60 -2.08 -3.42 -14.50
C THR A 60 -3.24 -2.63 -15.08
N PRO A 61 -4.15 -3.25 -15.86
CA PRO A 61 -5.36 -2.58 -16.34
C PRO A 61 -6.28 -2.24 -15.16
N MET A 62 -6.13 -1.03 -14.62
CA MET A 62 -6.77 -0.60 -13.39
C MET A 62 -7.57 0.68 -13.61
N SER A 63 -8.88 0.61 -13.37
CA SER A 63 -9.70 1.82 -13.38
C SER A 63 -9.46 2.65 -12.10
N PRO A 64 -9.56 3.99 -12.16
CA PRO A 64 -9.41 4.85 -10.98
C PRO A 64 -10.36 4.48 -9.84
N THR A 65 -11.60 4.06 -10.16
CA THR A 65 -12.59 3.63 -9.18
C THR A 65 -12.18 2.33 -8.48
N LEU A 66 -11.64 1.36 -9.24
CA LEU A 66 -11.15 0.11 -8.68
C LEU A 66 -9.91 0.35 -7.80
N MET A 67 -8.98 1.18 -8.26
CA MET A 67 -7.80 1.58 -7.49
C MET A 67 -8.18 2.23 -6.15
N ALA A 68 -9.12 3.18 -6.17
CA ALA A 68 -9.60 3.85 -4.97
C ALA A 68 -10.26 2.88 -3.99
N GLU A 69 -11.07 1.93 -4.48
CA GLU A 69 -11.68 0.91 -3.64
C GLU A 69 -10.63 -0.05 -3.06
N MET A 70 -9.64 -0.46 -3.86
CA MET A 70 -8.53 -1.30 -3.39
C MET A 70 -7.73 -0.62 -2.29
N ALA A 71 -7.34 0.64 -2.47
CA ALA A 71 -6.62 1.43 -1.47
C ALA A 71 -7.44 1.59 -0.18
N ARG A 72 -8.73 1.89 -0.29
CA ARG A 72 -9.63 2.01 0.86
C ARG A 72 -9.72 0.69 1.65
N ARG A 73 -9.76 -0.46 0.95
CA ARG A 73 -9.86 -1.78 1.58
C ARG A 73 -8.59 -2.17 2.31
N LEU A 74 -7.41 -1.83 1.79
CA LEU A 74 -6.14 -2.00 2.49
C LEU A 74 -6.17 -1.25 3.84
N ILE A 75 -6.59 0.02 3.84
CA ILE A 75 -6.64 0.84 5.07
C ILE A 75 -7.67 0.29 6.08
N LEU A 76 -8.82 -0.19 5.61
CA LEU A 76 -9.87 -0.74 6.47
C LEU A 76 -9.50 -2.08 7.10
N GLN A 77 -8.84 -2.97 6.36
CA GLN A 77 -8.51 -4.31 6.84
C GLN A 77 -7.49 -4.26 8.00
N LEU A 78 -6.59 -3.26 7.99
CA LEU A 78 -5.67 -2.96 9.11
C LEU A 78 -6.38 -2.55 10.40
N SER A 79 -7.66 -2.20 10.34
CA SER A 79 -8.46 -1.84 11.53
C SER A 79 -9.05 -3.04 12.25
N LEU A 80 -9.35 -4.12 11.51
CA LEU A 80 -10.16 -5.23 12.01
C LEU A 80 -9.32 -6.36 12.60
N TYR A 81 -8.01 -6.38 12.29
CA TYR A 81 -7.06 -7.37 12.83
C TYR A 81 -5.91 -6.66 13.54
N PRO A 82 -6.13 -6.11 14.76
CA PRO A 82 -5.10 -5.39 15.50
C PRO A 82 -3.89 -6.27 15.89
N ASP A 83 -4.08 -7.60 15.91
CA ASP A 83 -3.08 -8.60 16.31
C ASP A 83 -2.29 -9.17 15.12
N PHE A 84 -2.68 -8.86 13.87
CA PHE A 84 -1.92 -9.21 12.66
C PHE A 84 -1.12 -7.98 12.21
N TYR A 85 0.21 -8.07 12.28
CA TYR A 85 1.15 -6.94 12.23
C TYR A 85 1.44 -6.37 10.82
N ALA A 86 0.45 -6.28 9.96
CA ALA A 86 0.60 -6.79 8.62
C ALA A 86 -0.12 -5.91 7.56
N CYS A 87 0.64 -5.10 6.81
CA CYS A 87 0.33 -4.26 5.64
C CYS A 87 0.06 -2.77 5.90
N ARG A 88 1.05 -1.98 6.33
CA ARG A 88 0.82 -0.60 6.83
C ARG A 88 0.78 0.54 5.82
N GLN A 89 0.91 0.34 4.50
CA GLN A 89 0.89 1.45 3.54
C GLN A 89 0.51 1.07 2.11
N THR A 90 -0.04 2.02 1.35
CA THR A 90 -0.27 1.90 -0.09
C THR A 90 0.55 2.96 -0.81
N VAL A 91 1.40 2.57 -1.77
CA VAL A 91 2.13 3.51 -2.64
C VAL A 91 1.57 3.41 -4.04
N ASN A 92 1.08 4.53 -4.59
CA ASN A 92 0.79 4.68 -6.01
C ASN A 92 2.00 5.36 -6.65
N MET A 93 2.59 4.72 -7.65
CA MET A 93 3.64 5.31 -8.48
C MET A 93 3.08 5.44 -9.89
N TYR A 94 3.05 6.66 -10.41
CA TYR A 94 2.78 6.94 -11.82
C TYR A 94 4.15 7.21 -12.46
N SER A 95 4.57 6.41 -13.44
CA SER A 95 5.69 6.81 -14.30
C SER A 95 5.12 7.62 -15.47
N GLU A 96 5.58 8.87 -15.61
CA GLU A 96 5.32 9.68 -16.81
C GLU A 96 6.43 9.48 -17.89
N ASP A 97 7.47 8.68 -17.59
CA ASP A 97 8.71 8.64 -18.37
C ASP A 97 8.78 7.51 -19.42
N ALA A 98 7.78 6.64 -19.53
CA ALA A 98 7.81 5.50 -20.46
C ALA A 98 7.28 5.80 -21.89
N MET A 99 6.73 6.99 -22.17
CA MET A 99 6.05 7.27 -23.45
C MET A 99 6.89 7.94 -24.56
N HIS A 100 8.19 8.18 -24.36
CA HIS A 100 9.02 8.89 -25.36
C HIS A 100 10.26 8.13 -25.85
N ALA A 101 10.34 6.82 -25.66
CA ALA A 101 11.51 6.04 -26.12
C ALA A 101 11.36 5.37 -27.50
N ASP A 102 10.18 5.41 -28.13
CA ASP A 102 9.95 4.87 -29.47
C ASP A 102 9.30 5.93 -30.40
N ALA A 103 10.14 6.77 -31.01
CA ALA A 103 9.80 7.58 -32.19
C ALA A 103 11.05 7.84 -33.04
#